data_AF-A0A8S1HSX5-F1
#
_entry.id   AF-A0A8S1HSX5-F1
#
_cell.length_a   1.000
_cell.length_b   1.000
_cell.length_c   1.000
_cell.angle_alpha   90.00
_cell.angle_beta   90.00
_cell.angle_gamma   90.00
#
_symmetry.space_group_name_H-M   'P 1'
#
loop_
_entity.id
_entity.type
_entity.pdbx_description
1 polymer ?
#
loop_
_entity_poly.entity_id
_entity_poly.type
_entity_poly.pdbx_seq_one_letter_code
_entity_poly.pdbx_strand_id
1 'polypeptide(L)'
;MTGRRASSVTAQISRQARRFSTAIAPQLTKIEPVAVLQKLEQVQIKISDMAQLQRAVEQYVMRNSVQFEPVEFDIFDKEGYRIMQASLYPEEVILQEGSRKICEISLIDPDDASSVLKIKHPVTGMTVYELRELGGTIVIQTNTDELKGARIMTQTSGFAGLMVACGCGFSKERWTVLTQDRQVAVVTPVKSFFSENEIKAEWIAACDNEVRLISVAYGLSQMIREAFPSLLHIVKEHSTRRAIF
;
A
#
# COMPACT_ATOMS: atom_id res chain seq x y z
N MET A 1 -24.44 -40.31 45.36
CA MET A 1 -23.71 -40.57 44.09
C MET A 1 -23.38 -39.23 43.44
N THR A 2 -22.15 -38.77 43.56
CA THR A 2 -21.69 -37.48 43.01
C THR A 2 -21.32 -37.65 41.53
N GLY A 3 -22.21 -37.23 40.64
CA GLY A 3 -21.99 -37.26 39.19
C GLY A 3 -20.87 -36.30 38.78
N ARG A 4 -19.70 -36.86 38.48
CA ARG A 4 -18.58 -36.14 37.87
C ARG A 4 -18.97 -35.84 36.41
N ARG A 5 -19.31 -34.60 36.09
CA ARG A 5 -19.58 -34.16 34.71
C ARG A 5 -18.30 -34.32 33.89
N ALA A 6 -18.24 -35.35 33.05
CA ALA A 6 -17.20 -35.52 32.06
C ALA A 6 -17.34 -34.42 31.00
N SER A 7 -16.47 -33.41 31.05
CA SER A 7 -16.37 -32.45 29.94
C SER A 7 -15.86 -33.19 28.71
N SER A 8 -16.66 -33.22 27.63
CA SER A 8 -16.28 -33.82 26.35
C SER A 8 -14.91 -33.32 25.89
N VAL A 9 -14.04 -34.25 25.49
CA VAL A 9 -12.71 -33.96 24.91
C VAL A 9 -12.84 -33.02 23.71
N THR A 10 -13.90 -33.18 22.91
CA THR A 10 -14.23 -32.28 21.77
C THR A 10 -14.54 -30.86 22.22
N ALA A 11 -15.20 -30.69 23.38
CA ALA A 11 -15.48 -29.36 23.94
C ALA A 11 -14.21 -28.72 24.53
N GLN A 12 -13.28 -29.51 25.07
CA GLN A 12 -11.99 -29.03 25.53
C GLN A 12 -11.09 -28.62 24.36
N ILE A 13 -11.02 -29.43 23.30
CA ILE A 13 -10.31 -29.12 22.05
C ILE A 13 -10.90 -27.88 21.39
N SER A 14 -12.23 -27.75 21.28
CA SER A 14 -12.87 -26.57 20.71
C SER A 14 -12.59 -25.30 21.52
N ARG A 15 -12.54 -25.41 22.87
CA ARG A 15 -12.17 -24.28 23.73
C ARG A 15 -10.70 -23.91 23.60
N GLN A 16 -9.80 -24.90 23.51
CA GLN A 16 -8.38 -24.65 23.28
C GLN A 16 -8.12 -24.07 21.90
N ALA A 17 -8.75 -24.61 20.85
CA ALA A 17 -8.68 -24.07 19.49
C ALA A 17 -9.23 -22.65 19.40
N ARG A 18 -10.35 -22.36 20.08
CA ARG A 18 -10.85 -20.98 20.20
C ARG A 18 -9.84 -20.09 20.90
N ARG A 19 -9.34 -20.47 22.08
CA ARG A 19 -8.32 -19.68 22.81
C ARG A 19 -7.04 -19.46 22.00
N PHE A 20 -6.57 -20.48 21.30
CA PHE A 20 -5.42 -20.42 20.40
C PHE A 20 -5.70 -19.48 19.23
N SER A 21 -6.87 -19.59 18.60
CA SER A 21 -7.32 -18.68 17.54
C SER A 21 -7.45 -17.24 18.07
N THR A 22 -8.01 -17.02 19.25
CA THR A 22 -8.16 -15.68 19.84
C THR A 22 -6.80 -15.08 20.22
N ALA A 23 -5.81 -15.90 20.60
CA ALA A 23 -4.47 -15.45 20.95
C ALA A 23 -3.58 -15.21 19.72
N ILE A 24 -3.73 -16.02 18.66
CA ILE A 24 -2.80 -16.03 17.51
C ILE A 24 -3.37 -15.30 16.31
N ALA A 25 -4.69 -15.32 16.08
CA ALA A 25 -5.27 -14.59 14.96
C ALA A 25 -4.87 -13.11 14.97
N PRO A 26 -4.85 -12.37 16.10
CA PRO A 26 -4.36 -10.99 16.13
C PRO A 26 -2.89 -10.84 15.73
N GLN A 27 -2.04 -11.84 16.03
CA GLN A 27 -0.62 -11.82 15.69
C GLN A 27 -0.35 -12.17 14.21
N LEU A 28 -1.32 -12.77 13.53
CA LEU A 28 -1.23 -13.13 12.11
C LEU A 28 -2.04 -12.18 11.19
N THR A 29 -2.76 -11.23 11.79
CA THR A 29 -3.65 -10.29 11.09
C THR A 29 -3.22 -8.83 11.25
N LYS A 30 -2.07 -8.57 11.88
CA LYS A 30 -1.51 -7.21 12.05
C LYS A 30 -0.07 -7.17 11.58
N ILE A 31 0.30 -6.07 10.95
CA ILE A 31 1.69 -5.80 10.57
C ILE A 31 2.39 -5.17 11.78
N GLU A 32 3.58 -5.64 12.11
CA GLU A 32 4.35 -5.07 13.20
C GLU A 32 4.66 -3.58 12.95
N PRO A 33 4.69 -2.75 14.01
CA PRO A 33 5.03 -1.34 13.85
C PRO A 33 6.39 -1.14 13.19
N VAL A 34 6.43 -0.27 12.18
CA VAL A 34 7.66 0.13 11.49
C VAL A 34 8.35 1.22 12.32
N ALA A 35 9.35 0.83 13.11
CA ALA A 35 9.97 1.70 14.10
C ALA A 35 10.61 2.97 13.51
N VAL A 36 11.12 2.92 12.28
CA VAL A 36 11.68 4.12 11.64
C VAL A 36 10.61 5.17 11.36
N LEU A 37 9.41 4.76 10.93
CA LEU A 37 8.30 5.68 10.65
C LEU A 37 7.78 6.40 11.90
N GLN A 38 7.93 5.79 13.08
CA GLN A 38 7.54 6.41 14.36
C GLN A 38 8.34 7.66 14.72
N LYS A 39 9.56 7.76 14.21
CA LYS A 39 10.51 8.83 14.54
C LYS A 39 10.45 9.98 13.54
N LEU A 40 9.64 9.83 12.49
CA LEU A 40 9.56 10.76 11.38
C LEU A 40 8.19 11.44 11.35
N GLU A 41 8.17 12.65 10.83
CA GLU A 41 6.95 13.41 10.56
C GLU A 41 6.55 13.34 9.08
N GLN A 42 7.52 12.96 8.22
CA GLN A 42 7.33 12.86 6.79
C GLN A 42 8.32 11.90 6.14
N VAL A 43 7.97 11.44 4.95
CA VAL A 43 8.86 10.71 4.03
C VAL A 43 8.64 11.16 2.58
N GLN A 44 9.65 10.92 1.75
CA GLN A 44 9.62 11.14 0.30
C GLN A 44 9.84 9.83 -0.43
N ILE A 45 9.04 9.57 -1.47
CA ILE A 45 9.07 8.35 -2.28
C ILE A 45 9.54 8.73 -3.68
N LYS A 46 10.61 8.10 -4.16
CA LYS A 46 11.21 8.35 -5.47
C LYS A 46 11.49 7.03 -6.18
N ILE A 47 11.43 7.02 -7.50
CA ILE A 47 11.94 5.88 -8.27
C ILE A 47 13.47 5.87 -8.15
N SER A 48 14.03 4.70 -7.89
CA SER A 48 15.48 4.53 -7.67
C SER A 48 16.26 4.64 -8.97
N ASP A 49 15.81 3.94 -10.01
CA ASP A 49 16.48 3.89 -11.31
C ASP A 49 15.46 3.99 -12.45
N MET A 50 15.48 5.12 -13.16
CA MET A 50 14.62 5.35 -14.31
C MET A 50 14.93 4.40 -15.48
N ALA A 51 16.15 3.87 -15.55
CA ALA A 51 16.52 2.90 -16.58
C ALA A 51 15.83 1.55 -16.36
N GLN A 52 15.51 1.15 -15.11
CA GLN A 52 14.71 -0.05 -14.83
C GLN A 52 13.29 0.09 -15.40
N LEU A 53 12.66 1.24 -15.18
CA LEU A 53 11.36 1.57 -15.78
C LEU A 53 11.42 1.45 -17.31
N GLN A 54 12.41 2.13 -17.93
CA GLN A 54 12.55 2.14 -19.39
C GLN A 54 12.72 0.72 -19.95
N ARG A 55 13.57 -0.10 -19.32
CA ARG A 55 13.75 -1.51 -19.71
C ARG A 55 12.46 -2.32 -19.61
N ALA A 56 11.69 -2.16 -18.53
CA ALA A 56 10.41 -2.86 -18.36
C ALA A 56 9.41 -2.48 -19.48
N VAL A 57 9.30 -1.18 -19.78
CA VAL A 57 8.43 -0.68 -20.85
C VAL A 57 8.90 -1.16 -22.22
N GLU A 58 10.19 -1.09 -22.52
CA GLU A 58 10.75 -1.56 -23.79
C GLU A 58 10.52 -3.06 -23.99
N GLN A 59 10.72 -3.88 -22.95
CA GLN A 59 10.44 -5.32 -23.03
C GLN A 59 8.96 -5.60 -23.30
N TYR A 60 8.05 -4.86 -22.69
CA TYR A 60 6.63 -4.98 -22.97
C TYR A 60 6.30 -4.58 -24.41
N VAL A 61 6.74 -3.41 -24.87
CA VAL A 61 6.41 -2.90 -26.21
C VAL A 61 7.01 -3.76 -27.31
N MET A 62 8.29 -4.15 -27.18
CA MET A 62 9.02 -4.84 -28.24
C MET A 62 8.80 -6.35 -28.25
N ARG A 63 8.53 -6.95 -27.08
CA ARG A 63 8.46 -8.41 -26.93
C ARG A 63 7.12 -8.91 -26.41
N ASN A 64 6.16 -8.01 -26.15
CA ASN A 64 4.90 -8.33 -25.48
C ASN A 64 5.08 -9.05 -24.13
N SER A 65 6.23 -8.80 -23.48
CA SER A 65 6.59 -9.42 -22.21
C SER A 65 5.95 -8.66 -21.06
N VAL A 66 5.12 -9.37 -20.29
CA VAL A 66 4.51 -8.87 -19.04
C VAL A 66 5.35 -9.18 -17.81
N GLN A 67 6.45 -9.91 -17.99
CA GLN A 67 7.48 -10.16 -17.00
C GLN A 67 8.57 -9.11 -17.15
N PHE A 68 9.03 -8.55 -16.03
CA PHE A 68 10.09 -7.54 -15.98
C PHE A 68 10.91 -7.69 -14.69
N GLU A 69 12.17 -7.26 -14.72
CA GLU A 69 12.98 -7.13 -13.51
C GLU A 69 12.37 -6.08 -12.57
N PRO A 70 12.45 -6.25 -11.25
CA PRO A 70 11.78 -5.35 -10.32
C PRO A 70 12.18 -3.90 -10.51
N VAL A 71 11.19 -3.01 -10.50
CA VAL A 71 11.41 -1.57 -10.52
C VAL A 71 11.46 -1.06 -9.09
N GLU A 72 12.59 -0.49 -8.71
CA GLU A 72 12.85 -0.07 -7.34
C GLU A 72 12.41 1.37 -7.07
N PHE A 73 11.88 1.60 -5.88
CA PHE A 73 11.50 2.89 -5.33
C PHE A 73 12.16 3.07 -3.97
N ASP A 74 12.86 4.18 -3.77
CA ASP A 74 13.48 4.51 -2.49
C ASP A 74 12.58 5.44 -1.70
N ILE A 75 12.50 5.19 -0.39
CA ILE A 75 11.83 6.05 0.57
C ILE A 75 12.89 6.75 1.42
N PHE A 76 12.84 8.07 1.41
CA PHE A 76 13.78 8.95 2.11
C PHE A 76 13.12 9.66 3.29
N ASP A 77 13.90 9.95 4.32
CA ASP A 77 13.53 10.91 5.34
C ASP A 77 13.69 12.36 4.84
N LYS A 78 13.41 13.33 5.72
CA LYS A 78 13.57 14.76 5.41
C LYS A 78 15.02 15.21 5.19
N GLU A 79 15.99 14.47 5.71
CA GLU A 79 17.42 14.78 5.60
C GLU A 79 18.04 14.16 4.33
N GLY A 80 17.26 13.37 3.60
CA GLY A 80 17.69 12.71 2.36
C GLY A 80 18.32 11.34 2.58
N TYR A 81 18.23 10.76 3.78
CA TYR A 81 18.68 9.39 4.02
C TYR A 81 17.62 8.39 3.57
N ARG A 82 18.04 7.39 2.80
CA ARG A 82 17.16 6.27 2.45
C ARG A 82 16.89 5.42 3.70
N ILE A 83 15.62 5.31 4.05
CA ILE A 83 15.15 4.55 5.22
C ILE A 83 14.48 3.22 4.85
N MET A 84 13.86 3.14 3.67
CA MET A 84 13.17 1.96 3.18
C MET A 84 13.27 1.89 1.67
N GLN A 85 12.93 0.74 1.11
CA GLN A 85 12.86 0.50 -0.32
C GLN A 85 11.59 -0.28 -0.65
N ALA A 86 11.01 -0.03 -1.82
CA ALA A 86 9.92 -0.81 -2.36
C ALA A 86 10.28 -1.33 -3.75
N SER A 87 9.97 -2.59 -4.02
CA SER A 87 10.29 -3.26 -5.28
C SER A 87 8.99 -3.67 -5.95
N LEU A 88 8.71 -3.14 -7.15
CA LEU A 88 7.54 -3.52 -7.93
C LEU A 88 7.84 -4.74 -8.81
N TYR A 89 7.13 -5.83 -8.53
CA TYR A 89 7.06 -7.03 -9.35
C TYR A 89 5.77 -7.04 -10.18
N PRO A 90 5.64 -7.91 -11.19
CA PRO A 90 4.40 -8.09 -11.96
C PRO A 90 3.17 -8.45 -11.11
N GLU A 91 3.36 -9.09 -9.96
CA GLU A 91 2.29 -9.52 -9.06
C GLU A 91 1.98 -8.52 -7.94
N GLU A 92 3.01 -7.89 -7.38
CA GLU A 92 2.91 -7.09 -6.16
C GLU A 92 4.07 -6.12 -5.99
N VAL A 93 3.88 -5.15 -5.10
CA VAL A 93 4.98 -4.34 -4.57
C VAL A 93 5.40 -4.92 -3.22
N ILE A 94 6.68 -5.13 -3.03
CA ILE A 94 7.26 -5.54 -1.75
C ILE A 94 7.87 -4.32 -1.08
N LEU A 95 7.41 -3.95 0.12
CA LEU A 95 7.99 -2.88 0.94
C LEU A 95 8.93 -3.48 1.98
N GLN A 96 10.15 -2.94 2.09
CA GLN A 96 11.20 -3.46 2.98
C GLN A 96 12.03 -2.37 3.67
N GLU A 97 12.52 -2.70 4.87
CA GLU A 97 13.52 -1.93 5.62
C GLU A 97 14.80 -2.77 5.73
N GLY A 98 15.85 -2.35 5.01
CA GLY A 98 17.04 -3.19 4.83
C GLY A 98 16.66 -4.52 4.18
N SER A 99 16.98 -5.64 4.82
CA SER A 99 16.61 -6.99 4.37
C SER A 99 15.26 -7.48 4.91
N ARG A 100 14.57 -6.68 5.73
CA ARG A 100 13.32 -7.09 6.38
C ARG A 100 12.12 -6.68 5.52
N LYS A 101 11.33 -7.65 5.09
CA LYS A 101 10.01 -7.43 4.46
C LYS A 101 9.02 -6.87 5.48
N ILE A 102 8.46 -5.68 5.19
CA ILE A 102 7.45 -5.03 6.02
C ILE A 102 6.06 -5.50 5.62
N CYS A 103 5.73 -5.44 4.34
CA CYS A 103 4.44 -5.86 3.80
C CYS A 103 4.50 -6.11 2.29
N GLU A 104 3.44 -6.71 1.77
CA GLU A 104 3.17 -6.81 0.33
C GLU A 104 2.01 -5.88 -0.01
N ILE A 105 2.05 -5.26 -1.18
CA ILE A 105 0.98 -4.40 -1.68
C ILE A 105 0.53 -4.94 -3.02
N SER A 106 -0.70 -5.40 -3.10
CA SER A 106 -1.34 -5.76 -4.37
C SER A 106 -2.07 -4.55 -4.92
N LEU A 107 -1.72 -4.17 -6.16
CA LEU A 107 -2.27 -2.99 -6.82
C LEU A 107 -3.55 -3.31 -7.61
N ILE A 108 -3.69 -4.55 -8.06
CA ILE A 108 -4.80 -4.99 -8.91
C ILE A 108 -5.56 -6.09 -8.18
N ASP A 109 -6.88 -5.93 -8.13
CA ASP A 109 -7.82 -7.01 -7.84
C ASP A 109 -8.64 -7.27 -9.12
N PRO A 110 -8.45 -8.42 -9.78
CA PRO A 110 -9.20 -8.73 -11.00
C PRO A 110 -10.70 -8.90 -10.74
N ASP A 111 -11.09 -9.24 -9.50
CA ASP A 111 -12.47 -9.54 -9.13
C ASP A 111 -13.21 -8.30 -8.59
N ASP A 112 -12.48 -7.22 -8.29
CA ASP A 112 -13.04 -6.02 -7.70
C ASP A 112 -12.43 -4.73 -8.25
N ALA A 113 -13.13 -4.13 -9.21
CA ALA A 113 -12.76 -2.86 -9.80
C ALA A 113 -12.77 -1.67 -8.81
N SER A 114 -13.43 -1.79 -7.66
CA SER A 114 -13.40 -0.76 -6.60
C SER A 114 -12.14 -0.84 -5.73
N SER A 115 -11.37 -1.93 -5.82
CA SER A 115 -10.15 -2.11 -5.05
C SER A 115 -9.03 -1.21 -5.57
N VAL A 116 -8.52 -0.34 -4.70
CA VAL A 116 -7.42 0.57 -4.99
C VAL A 116 -6.08 -0.08 -4.67
N LEU A 117 -5.98 -0.73 -3.51
CA LEU A 117 -4.85 -1.59 -3.15
C LEU A 117 -5.20 -2.47 -1.96
N LYS A 118 -4.45 -3.56 -1.81
CA LYS A 118 -4.48 -4.41 -0.62
C LYS A 118 -3.10 -4.47 0.00
N ILE A 119 -3.00 -4.23 1.30
CA ILE A 119 -1.77 -4.41 2.08
C ILE A 119 -1.86 -5.75 2.80
N LYS A 120 -0.89 -6.63 2.56
CA LYS A 120 -0.85 -7.97 3.11
C LYS A 120 0.29 -8.15 4.10
N HIS A 121 0.05 -9.04 5.06
CA HIS A 121 1.02 -9.41 6.08
C HIS A 121 2.23 -10.13 5.46
N PRO A 122 3.48 -9.74 5.81
CA PRO A 122 4.69 -10.16 5.10
C PRO A 122 5.01 -11.65 5.20
N VAL A 123 4.45 -12.36 6.19
CA VAL A 123 4.70 -13.80 6.42
C VAL A 123 3.53 -14.67 5.95
N THR A 124 2.30 -14.19 6.11
CA THR A 124 1.09 -15.01 5.89
C THR A 124 0.42 -14.72 4.55
N GLY A 125 0.77 -13.61 3.89
CA GLY A 125 0.11 -13.15 2.66
C GLY A 125 -1.36 -12.73 2.86
N MET A 126 -1.85 -12.72 4.10
CA MET A 126 -3.22 -12.35 4.42
C MET A 126 -3.41 -10.84 4.26
N THR A 127 -4.50 -10.42 3.61
CA THR A 127 -4.88 -9.01 3.54
C THR A 127 -5.20 -8.47 4.93
N VAL A 128 -4.46 -7.44 5.34
CA VAL A 128 -4.64 -6.73 6.61
C VAL A 128 -5.44 -5.44 6.42
N TYR A 129 -5.12 -4.72 5.34
CA TYR A 129 -5.83 -3.50 4.94
C TYR A 129 -6.25 -3.60 3.48
N GLU A 130 -7.48 -3.21 3.19
CA GLU A 130 -8.03 -3.11 1.84
C GLU A 130 -8.55 -1.69 1.63
N LEU A 131 -8.02 -0.99 0.65
CA LEU A 131 -8.44 0.35 0.30
C LEU A 131 -9.36 0.26 -0.91
N ARG A 132 -10.57 0.79 -0.77
CA ARG A 132 -11.61 0.73 -1.80
C ARG A 132 -12.19 2.09 -2.10
N GLU A 133 -12.42 2.36 -3.38
CA GLU A 133 -13.04 3.60 -3.84
C GLU A 133 -14.57 3.51 -3.73
N LEU A 134 -15.16 4.49 -3.04
CA LEU A 134 -16.60 4.65 -2.83
C LEU A 134 -16.96 6.12 -3.02
N GLY A 135 -17.48 6.47 -4.20
CA GLY A 135 -17.99 7.82 -4.50
C GLY A 135 -16.94 8.92 -4.38
N GLY A 136 -15.71 8.69 -4.87
CA GLY A 136 -14.59 9.64 -4.78
C GLY A 136 -13.90 9.71 -3.41
N THR A 137 -14.32 8.87 -2.46
CA THR A 137 -13.64 8.66 -1.17
C THR A 137 -13.05 7.26 -1.14
N ILE A 138 -11.85 7.12 -0.63
CA ILE A 138 -11.22 5.80 -0.47
C ILE A 138 -11.40 5.37 0.98
N VAL A 139 -12.17 4.30 1.18
CA VAL A 139 -12.42 3.74 2.51
C VAL A 139 -11.36 2.68 2.81
N ILE A 140 -10.86 2.72 4.05
CA ILE A 140 -9.90 1.73 4.55
C ILE A 140 -10.69 0.65 5.30
N GLN A 141 -10.71 -0.57 4.74
CA GLN A 141 -11.27 -1.76 5.35
C GLN A 141 -10.16 -2.55 6.06
N THR A 142 -10.46 -3.08 7.24
CA THR A 142 -9.55 -3.91 8.02
C THR A 142 -10.33 -4.96 8.81
N ASN A 143 -9.65 -6.06 9.15
CA ASN A 143 -10.21 -7.13 9.96
C ASN A 143 -10.17 -6.81 11.47
N THR A 144 -9.60 -5.67 11.87
CA THR A 144 -9.52 -5.19 13.26
C THR A 144 -10.28 -3.88 13.44
N ASP A 145 -10.64 -3.51 14.67
CA ASP A 145 -11.36 -2.26 14.93
C ASP A 145 -10.45 -1.00 14.92
N GLU A 146 -9.14 -1.14 14.71
CA GLU A 146 -8.13 -0.09 14.93
C GLU A 146 -8.28 1.13 14.01
N LEU A 147 -8.74 0.91 12.77
CA LEU A 147 -8.90 1.96 11.77
C LEU A 147 -10.37 2.20 11.42
N LYS A 148 -11.28 1.88 12.33
CA LYS A 148 -12.72 2.02 12.08
C LYS A 148 -13.06 3.48 11.77
N GLY A 149 -13.56 3.72 10.55
CA GLY A 149 -13.92 5.05 10.06
C GLY A 149 -12.76 5.85 9.46
N ALA A 150 -11.58 5.24 9.31
CA ALA A 150 -10.47 5.84 8.57
C ALA A 150 -10.78 5.87 7.07
N ARG A 151 -10.48 6.99 6.42
CA ARG A 151 -10.72 7.19 4.99
C ARG A 151 -9.72 8.16 4.38
N ILE A 152 -9.52 8.07 3.08
CA ILE A 152 -8.69 8.98 2.30
C ILE A 152 -9.60 9.79 1.39
N MET A 153 -9.51 11.11 1.48
CA MET A 153 -10.23 12.04 0.61
C MET A 153 -9.29 12.63 -0.43
N THR A 154 -9.71 12.56 -1.69
CA THR A 154 -9.05 13.22 -2.80
C THR A 154 -9.47 14.69 -2.86
N GLN A 155 -8.50 15.59 -2.86
CA GLN A 155 -8.71 17.03 -3.01
C GLN A 155 -8.10 17.47 -4.35
N THR A 156 -8.97 17.84 -5.30
CA THR A 156 -8.59 18.47 -6.55
C THR A 156 -8.63 19.99 -6.38
N SER A 157 -7.57 20.69 -6.78
CA SER A 157 -7.60 22.16 -6.87
C SER A 157 -8.28 22.54 -8.18
N GLY A 158 -9.35 23.35 -8.11
CA GLY A 158 -10.33 23.61 -9.19
C GLY A 158 -9.86 24.29 -10.48
N PHE A 159 -8.55 24.30 -10.78
CA PHE A 159 -7.97 24.90 -12.00
C PHE A 159 -6.98 23.93 -12.69
N ALA A 160 -7.42 22.69 -12.97
CA ALA A 160 -6.57 21.62 -13.51
C ALA A 160 -6.88 21.21 -14.96
N GLY A 161 -7.47 22.11 -15.77
CA GLY A 161 -7.56 21.93 -17.22
C GLY A 161 -6.30 22.46 -17.91
N LEU A 162 -5.71 21.67 -18.80
CA LEU A 162 -4.43 21.83 -19.52
C LEU A 162 -3.16 21.45 -18.72
N MET A 163 -2.27 20.70 -19.39
CA MET A 163 -1.01 20.11 -18.93
C MET A 163 -1.07 18.64 -18.46
N VAL A 164 -1.89 17.80 -19.10
CA VAL A 164 -1.78 16.33 -19.05
C VAL A 164 -1.29 15.74 -20.39
N ALA A 165 -1.11 16.57 -21.42
CA ALA A 165 -0.86 16.10 -22.79
C ALA A 165 0.59 15.63 -23.08
N CYS A 166 1.52 15.72 -22.13
CA CYS A 166 2.95 15.45 -22.37
C CYS A 166 3.52 14.29 -21.56
N GLY A 167 2.73 13.61 -20.71
CA GLY A 167 3.22 12.46 -19.93
C GLY A 167 4.24 12.78 -18.83
N CYS A 168 4.45 14.06 -18.50
CA CYS A 168 5.41 14.50 -17.46
C CYS A 168 4.73 15.22 -16.27
N GLY A 169 3.40 15.18 -16.17
CA GLY A 169 2.66 15.88 -15.13
C GLY A 169 2.02 14.92 -14.14
N PHE A 170 2.52 14.89 -12.90
CA PHE A 170 1.80 14.28 -11.77
C PHE A 170 0.43 14.94 -11.62
N SER A 171 -0.59 14.19 -11.16
CA SER A 171 -1.87 14.83 -10.88
C SER A 171 -1.67 15.93 -9.82
N LYS A 172 -2.50 16.98 -9.87
CA LYS A 172 -2.47 18.05 -8.85
C LYS A 172 -3.16 17.62 -7.56
N GLU A 173 -3.54 16.35 -7.45
CA GLU A 173 -4.34 15.83 -6.36
C GLU A 173 -3.53 15.76 -5.07
N ARG A 174 -4.23 16.10 -4.00
CA ARG A 174 -3.76 15.95 -2.63
C ARG A 174 -4.68 14.95 -1.97
N TRP A 175 -4.11 13.90 -1.38
CA TRP A 175 -4.89 12.89 -0.67
C TRP A 175 -4.74 13.10 0.82
N THR A 176 -5.86 13.25 1.51
CA THR A 176 -5.88 13.52 2.95
C THR A 176 -6.42 12.31 3.69
N VAL A 177 -5.64 11.75 4.60
CA VAL A 177 -6.06 10.64 5.45
C VAL A 177 -6.75 11.20 6.69
N LEU A 178 -8.01 10.81 6.85
CA LEU A 178 -8.88 11.20 7.95
C LEU A 178 -9.14 10.00 8.86
N THR A 179 -8.99 10.18 10.17
CA THR A 179 -9.50 9.28 11.20
C THR A 179 -10.41 10.06 12.14
N GLN A 180 -11.61 9.55 12.42
CA GLN A 180 -12.62 10.25 13.23
C GLN A 180 -12.86 11.70 12.76
N ASP A 181 -12.92 11.90 11.44
CA ASP A 181 -13.07 13.19 10.76
C ASP A 181 -11.94 14.22 11.01
N ARG A 182 -10.81 13.79 11.58
CA ARG A 182 -9.61 14.62 11.75
C ARG A 182 -8.55 14.23 10.75
N GLN A 183 -7.91 15.22 10.14
CA GLN A 183 -6.74 15.01 9.30
C GLN A 183 -5.56 14.57 10.16
N VAL A 184 -5.02 13.40 9.84
CA VAL A 184 -3.87 12.81 10.52
C VAL A 184 -2.67 12.61 9.61
N ALA A 185 -2.90 12.44 8.30
CA ALA A 185 -1.85 12.35 7.31
C ALA A 185 -2.27 12.96 5.96
N VAL A 186 -1.28 13.27 5.15
CA VAL A 186 -1.41 13.89 3.83
C VAL A 186 -0.41 13.23 2.90
N VAL A 187 -0.87 12.80 1.74
CA VAL A 187 -0.05 12.31 0.65
C VAL A 187 -0.19 13.29 -0.51
N THR A 188 0.94 13.76 -1.04
CA THR A 188 0.97 14.78 -2.10
C THR A 188 2.11 14.54 -3.06
N PRO A 189 1.90 14.77 -4.37
CA PRO A 189 2.97 14.89 -5.33
C PRO A 189 3.85 16.11 -5.01
N VAL A 190 5.16 15.96 -5.12
CA VAL A 190 6.11 17.06 -4.94
C VAL A 190 6.14 17.90 -6.20
N LYS A 191 5.74 19.17 -6.05
CA LYS A 191 5.63 20.14 -7.15
C LYS A 191 6.94 20.93 -7.25
N SER A 192 7.97 20.35 -7.86
CA SER A 192 9.17 21.11 -8.26
C SER A 192 9.67 20.64 -9.61
N PHE A 193 10.12 21.60 -10.42
CA PHE A 193 10.61 21.43 -11.78
C PHE A 193 11.83 20.48 -11.88
N PHE A 194 12.53 20.25 -10.76
CA PHE A 194 13.70 19.37 -10.67
C PHE A 194 13.44 18.08 -9.87
N SER A 195 12.23 17.91 -9.34
CA SER A 195 11.81 16.74 -8.56
C SER A 195 10.52 16.17 -9.15
N GLU A 196 10.45 16.12 -10.48
CA GLU A 196 9.37 15.47 -11.19
C GLU A 196 9.36 13.98 -10.79
N ASN A 197 8.18 13.44 -10.51
CA ASN A 197 7.95 12.05 -10.10
C ASN A 197 8.37 11.70 -8.67
N GLU A 198 8.00 12.54 -7.70
CA GLU A 198 8.18 12.27 -6.28
C GLU A 198 6.87 12.44 -5.52
N ILE A 199 6.61 11.57 -4.55
CA ILE A 199 5.50 11.71 -3.61
C ILE A 199 6.02 11.96 -2.21
N LYS A 200 5.43 12.93 -1.54
CA LYS A 200 5.64 13.19 -0.12
C LYS A 200 4.44 12.70 0.69
N ALA A 201 4.71 11.95 1.75
CA ALA A 201 3.73 11.60 2.77
C ALA A 201 4.11 12.28 4.09
N GLU A 202 3.18 13.03 4.68
CA GLU A 202 3.34 13.78 5.93
C GLU A 202 2.25 13.37 6.92
N TRP A 203 2.56 13.34 8.21
CA TRP A 203 1.58 13.01 9.24
C TRP A 203 1.85 13.75 10.55
N ILE A 204 0.81 13.86 11.37
CA ILE A 204 0.93 14.46 12.70
C ILE A 204 1.74 13.56 13.63
N ALA A 205 2.39 14.13 14.65
CA ALA A 205 3.22 13.37 15.59
C ALA A 205 2.45 12.25 16.32
N ALA A 206 1.17 12.48 16.62
CA ALA A 206 0.29 11.52 17.30
C ALA A 206 -0.35 10.49 16.34
N CYS A 207 0.07 10.44 15.07
CA CYS A 207 -0.48 9.53 14.08
C CYS A 207 -0.14 8.07 14.43
N ASP A 208 -1.15 7.19 14.31
CA ASP A 208 -0.98 5.75 14.52
C ASP A 208 -0.03 5.13 13.48
N ASN A 209 0.61 4.02 13.85
CA ASN A 209 1.62 3.37 13.01
C ASN A 209 1.03 2.84 11.71
N GLU A 210 -0.17 2.31 11.81
CA GLU A 210 -0.95 1.74 10.74
C GLU A 210 -1.27 2.81 9.70
N VAL A 211 -1.63 4.02 10.15
CA VAL A 211 -1.88 5.16 9.26
C VAL A 211 -0.61 5.62 8.57
N ARG A 212 0.55 5.63 9.25
CA ARG A 212 1.84 5.93 8.62
C ARG A 212 2.17 4.92 7.52
N LEU A 213 2.05 3.63 7.80
CA LEU A 213 2.27 2.55 6.83
C LEU A 213 1.31 2.66 5.64
N ILE A 214 0.01 2.86 5.90
CA ILE A 214 -1.00 3.04 4.86
C ILE A 214 -0.68 4.26 4.00
N SER A 215 -0.23 5.36 4.60
CA SER A 215 0.14 6.58 3.86
C SER A 215 1.31 6.32 2.90
N VAL A 216 2.32 5.55 3.34
CA VAL A 216 3.45 5.14 2.48
C VAL A 216 2.98 4.20 1.37
N ALA A 217 2.24 3.15 1.69
CA ALA A 217 1.73 2.17 0.72
C ALA A 217 0.80 2.82 -0.31
N TYR A 218 -0.07 3.73 0.14
CA TYR A 218 -0.94 4.50 -0.71
C TYR A 218 -0.14 5.47 -1.60
N GLY A 219 0.86 6.16 -1.05
CA GLY A 219 1.80 6.96 -1.84
C GLY A 219 2.47 6.15 -2.94
N LEU A 220 3.06 4.99 -2.63
CA LEU A 220 3.64 4.09 -3.64
C LEU A 220 2.65 3.70 -4.73
N SER A 221 1.42 3.34 -4.35
CA SER A 221 0.36 3.01 -5.31
C SER A 221 0.01 4.20 -6.22
N GLN A 222 -0.13 5.41 -5.67
CA GLN A 222 -0.39 6.61 -6.47
C GLN A 222 0.78 6.96 -7.38
N MET A 223 2.03 6.74 -6.94
CA MET A 223 3.20 6.94 -7.79
C MET A 223 3.16 6.04 -9.02
N ILE A 224 2.82 4.77 -8.83
CA ILE A 224 2.71 3.81 -9.94
C ILE A 224 1.49 4.11 -10.82
N ARG A 225 0.37 4.53 -10.22
CA ARG A 225 -0.87 4.80 -10.94
C ARG A 225 -0.82 6.08 -11.78
N GLU A 226 -0.23 7.14 -11.23
CA GLU A 226 -0.27 8.47 -11.84
C GLU A 226 1.03 8.84 -12.56
N ALA A 227 2.18 8.56 -11.95
CA ALA A 227 3.48 8.95 -12.52
C ALA A 227 3.98 7.95 -13.55
N PHE A 228 3.73 6.66 -13.31
CA PHE A 228 4.21 5.57 -14.16
C PHE A 228 3.08 4.66 -14.66
N PRO A 229 2.04 5.20 -15.32
CA PRO A 229 0.87 4.43 -15.74
C PRO A 229 1.21 3.27 -16.69
N SER A 230 2.33 3.35 -17.41
CA SER A 230 2.86 2.24 -18.22
C SER A 230 3.17 1.01 -17.38
N LEU A 231 3.75 1.18 -16.17
CA LEU A 231 3.99 0.04 -15.26
C LEU A 231 2.68 -0.57 -14.78
N LEU A 232 1.71 0.27 -14.38
CA LEU A 232 0.40 -0.21 -13.99
C LEU A 232 -0.27 -0.99 -15.13
N HIS A 233 -0.13 -0.53 -16.36
CA HIS A 233 -0.67 -1.22 -17.53
C HIS A 233 -0.04 -2.61 -17.72
N ILE A 234 1.29 -2.72 -17.61
CA ILE A 234 2.00 -4.01 -17.70
C ILE A 234 1.53 -4.96 -16.58
N VAL A 235 1.41 -4.46 -15.35
CA VAL A 235 0.92 -5.23 -14.19
C VAL A 235 -0.52 -5.69 -14.38
N LYS A 236 -1.40 -4.84 -14.93
CA LYS A 236 -2.79 -5.22 -15.27
C LYS A 236 -2.82 -6.33 -16.31
N GLU A 237 -2.07 -6.17 -17.39
CA GLU A 237 -1.98 -7.16 -18.46
C GLU A 237 -1.42 -8.50 -17.94
N HIS A 238 -0.41 -8.46 -17.06
CA HIS A 238 0.09 -9.63 -16.37
C HIS A 238 -1.01 -10.35 -15.59
N SER A 239 -1.77 -9.62 -14.77
CA SER A 239 -2.87 -10.15 -13.97
C SER A 239 -3.98 -10.77 -14.85
N THR A 240 -4.37 -10.09 -15.93
CA THR A 240 -5.39 -10.58 -16.86
C THR A 240 -4.94 -11.88 -17.55
N ARG A 241 -3.69 -11.95 -18.02
CA ARG A 241 -3.17 -13.18 -18.65
C ARG A 241 -3.17 -14.35 -17.68
N ARG A 242 -2.79 -14.11 -16.42
CA ARG A 242 -2.80 -15.14 -15.39
C ARG A 242 -4.20 -15.64 -15.04
N ALA A 243 -5.22 -14.78 -15.09
CA ALA A 243 -6.60 -15.18 -14.78
C ALA A 243 -7.26 -16.07 -15.85
N ILE A 244 -6.70 -16.10 -17.07
CA ILE A 244 -7.20 -16.91 -18.20
C ILE A 244 -6.67 -18.35 -18.17
N PHE A 245 -5.59 -18.61 -17.43
CA PHE A 245 -4.95 -19.92 -17.29
C PHE A 245 -5.18 -20.53 -15.91
#